data_AF-A0A926W681-F1
#
_entry.id   AF-A0A926W681-F1
#
_cell.length_a   1.000
_cell.length_b   1.000
_cell.length_c   1.000
_cell.angle_alpha   90.00
_cell.angle_beta   90.00
_cell.angle_gamma   90.00
#
_symmetry.space_group_name_H-M   'P 1'
#
loop_
_entity.id
_entity.type
_entity.pdbx_description
1 polymer ?
#
loop_
_entity_poly.entity_id
_entity_poly.type
_entity_poly.pdbx_seq_one_letter_code
_entity_poly.pdbx_strand_id
1 'polypeptide(L)' 'MARSALAADPSAALLQVGDRVYYIGLVQQLQADYGSQVLTLVALDRIRGIAVCENRKGCRLVGVSVSDLRPNVRSALRL' A
#
# COMPACT_ATOMS: atom_id res chain seq x y z
N MET A 1 11.10 -27.22 -15.48
CA MET A 1 9.66 -27.17 -15.82
C MET A 1 8.99 -26.15 -14.90
N ALA A 2 8.24 -25.23 -15.52
CA ALA A 2 7.32 -24.22 -14.96
C ALA A 2 7.71 -23.52 -13.65
N ARG A 3 8.36 -22.35 -13.76
CA ARG A 3 8.28 -21.32 -12.72
C ARG A 3 6.87 -20.72 -12.80
N SER A 4 5.99 -21.12 -11.90
CA SER A 4 4.67 -20.51 -11.73
C SER A 4 4.86 -19.04 -11.35
N ALA A 5 4.84 -18.16 -12.34
CA ALA A 5 4.68 -16.73 -12.16
C ALA A 5 3.28 -16.53 -11.59
N LEU A 6 3.21 -16.49 -10.25
CA LEU A 6 2.06 -15.97 -9.52
C LEU A 6 1.76 -14.61 -10.15
N ALA A 7 0.61 -14.50 -10.83
CA ALA A 7 0.18 -13.30 -11.50
C ALA A 7 0.23 -12.16 -10.48
N ALA A 8 1.29 -11.35 -10.54
CA ALA A 8 1.38 -10.13 -9.76
C ALA A 8 0.26 -9.25 -10.32
N ASP A 9 -0.81 -9.09 -9.56
CA ASP A 9 -1.87 -8.16 -9.89
C ASP A 9 -1.23 -6.84 -10.34
N PRO A 10 -1.45 -6.39 -11.59
CA PRO A 10 -0.81 -5.18 -12.11
C PRO A 10 -1.26 -3.91 -11.35
N SER A 11 -2.24 -4.05 -10.45
CA SER A 11 -2.72 -3.05 -9.50
C SER A 11 -1.75 -2.80 -8.34
N ALA A 12 -0.87 -3.76 -8.00
CA ALA A 12 0.33 -3.53 -7.18
C ALA A 12 1.41 -2.78 -7.99
N ALA A 13 0.96 -1.92 -8.91
CA ALA A 13 1.76 -1.03 -9.73
C ALA A 13 2.78 -0.31 -8.86
N LEU A 14 4.04 -0.74 -8.95
CA LEU A 14 5.25 0.01 -8.61
C LEU A 14 5.11 0.92 -7.39
N LEU A 15 4.53 0.44 -6.29
CA LEU A 15 4.46 1.25 -5.07
C LEU A 15 5.90 1.58 -4.64
N GLN A 16 6.14 2.86 -4.39
CA GLN A 16 7.43 3.39 -3.95
C GLN A 16 7.27 4.08 -2.60
N VAL A 17 8.37 4.13 -1.87
CA VAL A 17 8.45 4.95 -0.66
C VAL A 17 8.21 6.40 -1.06
N GLY A 18 7.29 7.07 -0.36
CA GLY A 18 6.79 8.41 -0.68
C GLY A 18 5.41 8.42 -1.34
N ASP A 19 4.93 7.28 -1.85
CA ASP A 19 3.62 7.21 -2.49
C ASP A 19 2.49 7.42 -1.49
N ARG A 20 1.43 8.07 -1.98
CA ARG A 20 0.18 8.24 -1.24
C ARG A 20 -0.72 7.06 -1.54
N VAL A 21 -1.16 6.36 -0.50
CA VAL A 21 -1.97 5.15 -0.60
C VAL A 21 -3.19 5.22 0.30
N TYR A 22 -4.18 4.39 0.00
CA TYR A 22 -5.33 4.11 0.87
C TYR A 22 -5.24 2.65 1.34
N TYR A 23 -5.55 2.44 2.62
CA TYR A 23 -5.74 1.08 3.13
C TYR A 23 -7.12 0.56 2.69
N ILE A 24 -7.12 -0.57 1.99
CA ILE A 24 -8.31 -1.25 1.46
C ILE A 24 -8.45 -2.69 1.96
N GLY A 25 -7.60 -3.12 2.91
CA GLY A 25 -7.64 -4.46 3.47
C GLY A 25 -8.88 -4.69 4.33
N LEU A 26 -9.26 -5.96 4.49
CA LEU A 26 -10.52 -6.37 5.12
C LEU A 26 -10.54 -6.30 6.65
N VAL A 27 -9.43 -5.92 7.29
CA VAL A 27 -9.35 -5.86 8.76
C VAL A 27 -10.16 -4.67 9.26
N GLN A 28 -11.34 -4.93 9.83
CA GLN A 28 -12.30 -3.91 10.25
C GLN A 28 -11.71 -2.80 11.11
N GLN A 29 -10.84 -3.14 12.06
CA GLN A 29 -10.24 -2.15 12.94
C GLN A 29 -9.29 -1.20 12.19
N LEU A 30 -8.48 -1.75 11.28
CA LEU A 30 -7.62 -0.94 10.41
C LEU A 30 -8.44 -0.13 9.39
N GLN A 31 -9.57 -0.66 8.93
CA GLN A 31 -10.49 0.06 8.06
C GLN A 31 -11.12 1.26 8.79
N ALA A 32 -11.52 1.09 10.05
CA ALA A 32 -12.06 2.17 10.87
C ALA A 32 -11.02 3.26 11.16
N ASP A 33 -9.79 2.85 11.49
CA ASP A 33 -8.73 3.78 11.85
C ASP A 33 -8.10 4.46 10.61
N TYR A 34 -7.90 3.73 9.51
CA TYR A 34 -7.08 4.17 8.38
C TYR A 34 -7.78 4.12 7.01
N GLY A 35 -8.92 3.44 6.88
CA GLY A 35 -9.57 3.20 5.58
C GLY A 35 -10.08 4.45 4.85
N SER A 36 -10.35 5.54 5.58
CA SER A 36 -10.74 6.84 5.00
C SER A 36 -9.59 7.84 4.90
N GLN A 37 -8.38 7.47 5.35
CA GLN A 37 -7.24 8.38 5.42
C GLN A 37 -6.27 8.14 4.25
N VAL A 38 -5.63 9.21 3.80
CA VAL A 38 -4.47 9.10 2.92
C VAL A 38 -3.25 8.78 3.78
N LEU A 39 -2.61 7.66 3.48
CA LEU A 39 -1.35 7.25 4.10
C LEU A 39 -0.20 7.52 3.14
N THR A 40 0.98 7.73 3.69
CA THR A 40 2.23 7.82 2.94
C THR A 40 3.01 6.54 3.16
N LEU A 41 3.45 5.91 2.09
CA LEU A 41 4.25 4.70 2.18
C LEU A 41 5.66 5.09 2.61
N VAL A 42 6.10 4.66 3.80
CA VAL A 42 7.41 5.05 4.38
C VAL A 42 8.45 3.95 4.27
N ALA A 43 8.03 2.70 4.18
CA ALA A 43 8.92 1.57 3.91
C ALA A 43 8.18 0.46 3.14
N LEU A 44 8.91 -0.23 2.28
CA LEU A 44 8.40 -1.33 1.46
C LEU A 44 9.40 -2.49 1.46
N ASP A 45 8.95 -3.65 1.90
CA ASP A 45 9.62 -4.92 1.66
C ASP A 45 8.99 -5.59 0.43
N ARG A 46 9.68 -5.51 -0.70
CA ARG A 46 9.24 -6.11 -1.98
C ARG A 46 9.35 -7.63 -2.00
N ILE A 47 10.23 -8.20 -1.18
CA ILE A 47 10.43 -9.65 -1.15
C ILE A 47 9.27 -10.30 -0.42
N ARG A 48 8.84 -9.70 0.69
CA ARG A 48 7.73 -10.19 1.51
C ARG A 48 6.37 -9.62 1.11
N GLY A 49 6.33 -8.57 0.30
CA GLY A 49 5.09 -7.87 -0.06
C GLY A 49 4.46 -7.16 1.13
N ILE A 50 5.27 -6.60 2.01
CA ILE A 50 4.84 -5.94 3.25
C ILE A 50 5.25 -4.46 3.19
N ALA A 51 4.38 -3.57 3.67
CA ALA A 51 4.66 -2.15 3.72
C ALA A 51 4.43 -1.57 5.12
N VAL A 52 5.05 -0.41 5.33
CA VAL A 52 4.76 0.48 6.44
C VAL A 52 4.24 1.79 5.87
N CYS A 53 3.09 2.22 6.39
CA CYS A 53 2.44 3.44 5.97
C CYS A 53 2.29 4.39 7.16
N GLU A 54 2.32 5.69 6.92
CA GLU A 54 2.18 6.71 7.95
C GLU A 54 1.06 7.69 7.59
N ASN A 55 0.21 8.03 8.55
CA ASN A 55 -0.82 9.05 8.34
C ASN A 55 -0.28 10.47 8.62
N ARG A 56 -1.08 11.50 8.36
CA ARG A 56 -0.70 12.90 8.62
C ARG A 56 -0.46 13.25 10.10
N LYS A 57 -0.94 12.40 11.02
CA LYS A 57 -0.76 12.58 12.47
C LYS A 57 0.53 11.90 12.97
N GLY A 58 1.30 11.26 12.09
CA GLY A 58 2.50 10.49 12.45
C GLY A 58 2.19 9.09 12.99
N CYS A 59 0.94 8.63 12.97
CA CYS A 59 0.60 7.26 13.33
C CYS A 59 1.02 6.31 12.20
N ARG A 60 1.65 5.19 12.58
CA ARG A 60 2.20 4.22 11.64
C ARG A 60 1.36 2.95 11.60
N LEU A 61 1.03 2.55 10.39
CA LEU A 61 0.44 1.27 10.06
C LEU A 61 1.56 0.36 9.56
N VAL A 62 1.97 -0.59 10.39
CA VAL A 62 3.13 -1.45 10.16
C VAL A 62 2.67 -2.86 9.77
N GLY A 63 3.37 -3.50 8.84
CA GLY A 63 3.15 -4.92 8.57
C GLY A 63 1.95 -5.20 7.65
N VAL A 64 1.48 -4.21 6.90
CA VAL A 64 0.35 -4.38 5.99
C VAL A 64 0.77 -4.98 4.66
N SER A 65 -0.07 -5.84 4.11
CA SER A 65 0.15 -6.39 2.77
C SER A 65 0.08 -5.26 1.74
N VAL A 66 0.99 -5.29 0.78
CA VAL A 66 0.98 -4.35 -0.35
C VAL A 66 -0.30 -4.50 -1.19
N SER A 67 -0.88 -5.70 -1.22
CA SER A 67 -2.17 -5.96 -1.89
C SER A 67 -3.35 -5.29 -1.19
N ASP A 68 -3.22 -4.96 0.10
CA ASP A 68 -4.22 -4.21 0.88
C ASP A 68 -4.05 -2.69 0.72
N LEU A 69 -3.14 -2.24 -0.15
CA LEU A 69 -2.86 -0.84 -0.40
C LEU A 69 -3.25 -0.47 -1.82
N ARG A 70 -3.99 0.63 -1.96
CA ARG A 70 -4.35 1.18 -3.26
C ARG A 70 -3.62 2.52 -3.49
N PRO A 71 -2.86 2.68 -4.58
CA PRO A 71 -2.24 3.96 -4.89
C PRO A 71 -3.28 5.05 -5.12
N ASN A 72 -3.01 6.25 -4.59
CA ASN A 72 -3.79 7.44 -4.87
C ASN A 72 -3.31 8.06 -6.20
N VAL A 73 -3.80 7.48 -7.30
CA VAL A 73 -3.38 7.79 -8.68
C VAL A 73 -3.69 9.23 -9.12
N ARG A 74 -4.39 10.03 -8.30
CA ARG A 74 -4.53 11.48 -8.54
C ARG A 74 -3.19 12.23 -8.51
N SER A 75 -2.13 11.62 -7.99
CA SER A 75 -0.78 12.22 -7.92
C SER A 75 0.10 11.90 -9.14
N ALA A 76 -0.34 10.99 -10.04
CA ALA A 76 0.45 10.53 -11.18
C ALA A 76 0.26 11.37 -12.47
N LEU A 77 -0.68 12.31 -12.48
CA LEU A 77 -0.85 13.29 -13.57
C LEU A 77 -0.06 14.55 -13.24
N ARG A 78 1.26 14.47 -13.33
CA ARG A 78 2.15 15.64 -13.44
C ARG A 78 2.93 15.50 -14.76
N LEU A 79 2.24 15.77 -15.86
CA LEU A 79 2.81 16.10 -17.17
C LEU A 79 2.26 17.47 -17.56
#